data_AF-A0A973GLX8-F1
#
_entry.id   AF-A0A973GLX8-F1
#
_cell.length_a   1.000
_cell.length_b   1.000
_cell.length_c   1.000
_cell.angle_alpha   90.00
_cell.angle_beta   90.00
_cell.angle_gamma   90.00
#
_symmetry.space_group_name_H-M   'P 1'
#
loop_
_entity.id
_entity.type
_entity.pdbx_description
1 polymer ?
#
loop_
_entity_poly.entity_id
_entity_poly.type
_entity_poly.pdbx_seq_one_letter_code
_entity_poly.pdbx_strand_id
1 'polypeptide(L)'
;MRKLEIKEADIMRISVQQEILRSDESRYDHKLHGILLVSSGYSSTEVAKLFGHSPRTVQYWVHRFEQSGFAGLQEIQRPGRPTVLDSGIQKRVGRDLRRSPRDLGYSQNLWDGKLLSHHLSQQFGVNIGVRQCQRLFHQLGFRRRKPRPVIAQADPVAQRNFKKTAVSGA
;
A
#
# COMPACT_ATOMS: atom_id res chain seq x y z
N MET A 1 29.56 44.73 12.09
CA MET A 1 29.99 43.41 11.55
C MET A 1 29.54 43.31 10.11
N ARG A 2 30.36 42.75 9.21
CA ARG A 2 30.00 42.59 7.80
C ARG A 2 28.99 41.46 7.65
N LYS A 3 27.92 41.69 6.89
CA LYS A 3 26.93 40.67 6.57
C LYS A 3 27.60 39.58 5.74
N LEU A 4 27.42 38.31 6.13
CA LEU A 4 27.86 37.18 5.34
C LEU A 4 26.88 36.98 4.18
N GLU A 5 27.42 36.70 3.00
CA GLU A 5 26.64 36.50 1.78
C GLU A 5 26.88 35.10 1.22
N ILE A 6 25.81 34.46 0.78
CA ILE A 6 25.84 33.16 0.10
C ILE A 6 25.78 33.44 -1.41
N LYS A 7 26.75 32.91 -2.16
CA LYS A 7 26.74 32.98 -3.63
C LYS A 7 25.53 32.21 -4.18
N GLU A 8 24.89 32.74 -5.23
CA GLU A 8 23.71 32.12 -5.86
C GLU A 8 22.60 31.79 -4.85
N ALA A 9 22.26 32.76 -3.99
CA ALA A 9 21.38 32.58 -2.84
C ALA A 9 20.05 31.90 -3.18
N ASP A 10 19.45 32.17 -4.33
CA ASP A 10 18.17 31.56 -4.74
C ASP A 10 18.30 30.06 -5.01
N ILE A 11 19.35 29.62 -5.70
CA ILE A 11 19.65 28.21 -5.98
C ILE A 11 19.98 27.49 -4.67
N MET A 12 20.80 28.12 -3.84
CA MET A 12 21.17 27.57 -2.54
C MET A 12 19.97 27.46 -1.60
N ARG A 13 19.04 28.42 -1.64
CA ARG A 13 17.80 28.36 -0.87
C ARG A 13 16.95 27.15 -1.25
N ILE A 14 16.78 26.88 -2.54
CA ILE A 14 16.05 25.69 -3.02
C ILE A 14 16.76 24.41 -2.58
N SER A 15 18.09 24.36 -2.69
CA SER A 15 18.88 23.18 -2.31
C SER A 15 18.79 22.88 -0.81
N VAL A 16 18.88 23.91 0.04
CA VAL A 16 18.70 23.77 1.49
C VAL A 16 17.27 23.32 1.83
N GLN A 17 16.26 23.86 1.15
CA GLN A 17 14.88 23.40 1.33
C GLN A 17 14.70 21.93 0.95
N GLN A 18 15.31 21.46 -0.14
CA GLN A 18 15.27 20.05 -0.52
C GLN A 18 15.96 19.15 0.50
N GLU A 19 17.10 19.60 1.05
CA GLU A 19 17.82 18.85 2.08
C GLU A 19 17.01 18.73 3.38
N ILE A 20 16.34 19.82 3.78
CA ILE A 20 15.40 19.80 4.91
C ILE A 20 14.28 18.77 4.68
N LEU A 21 13.83 18.61 3.45
CA LEU A 21 12.78 17.66 3.10
C LEU A 21 13.29 16.22 2.90
N ARG A 22 14.59 15.94 3.04
CA ARG A 22 15.17 14.63 2.70
C ARG A 22 14.83 13.53 3.72
N SER A 23 14.81 13.86 5.00
CA SER A 23 14.58 12.90 6.08
C SER A 23 13.46 13.34 7.02
N ASP A 24 12.88 12.39 7.75
CA ASP A 24 11.84 12.70 8.74
C ASP A 24 12.40 13.53 9.91
N GLU A 25 13.66 13.28 10.29
CA GLU A 25 14.39 14.03 11.32
C GLU A 25 14.63 15.49 10.91
N SER A 26 15.14 15.74 9.69
CA SER A 26 15.34 17.11 9.18
C SER A 26 14.03 17.89 9.10
N ARG A 27 12.93 17.23 8.69
CA ARG A 27 11.60 17.84 8.68
C ARG A 27 11.09 18.13 10.09
N TYR A 28 11.40 17.28 11.06
CA TYR A 28 11.05 17.47 12.46
C TYR A 28 11.79 18.69 13.04
N ASP A 29 13.10 18.77 12.85
CA ASP A 29 13.93 19.90 13.29
C ASP A 29 13.51 21.23 12.63
N HIS A 30 13.11 21.18 11.36
CA HIS A 30 12.59 22.36 10.66
C HIS A 30 11.28 22.87 11.27
N LYS A 31 10.39 21.96 11.66
CA LYS A 31 9.16 22.33 12.39
C LYS A 31 9.50 22.89 13.78
N LEU A 32 10.47 22.32 14.50
CA LEU A 32 10.94 22.83 15.78
C LEU A 32 11.45 24.27 15.68
N HIS A 33 12.28 24.58 14.68
CA HIS A 33 12.73 25.95 14.41
C HIS A 33 11.54 26.88 14.11
N GLY A 34 10.53 26.40 13.40
CA GLY A 34 9.29 27.14 13.17
C GLY A 34 8.57 27.49 14.47
N ILE A 35 8.41 26.54 15.38
CA ILE A 35 7.82 26.77 16.70
C ILE A 35 8.66 27.73 17.53
N LEU A 36 10.00 27.58 17.49
CA LEU A 36 10.91 28.48 18.20
C LEU A 36 10.73 29.93 17.74
N LEU A 37 10.65 30.18 16.43
CA LEU A 37 10.42 31.53 15.90
C LEU A 37 9.06 32.09 16.33
N VAL A 38 7.99 31.28 16.28
CA VAL A 38 6.67 31.71 16.74
C VAL A 38 6.69 32.05 18.24
N SER A 39 7.33 31.22 19.06
CA SER A 39 7.50 31.49 20.50
C SER A 39 8.36 32.72 20.78
N SER A 40 9.20 33.13 19.82
CA SER A 40 10.00 34.36 19.88
C SER A 40 9.23 35.61 19.42
N GLY A 41 7.93 35.49 19.16
CA GLY A 41 7.05 36.62 18.80
C GLY A 41 6.84 36.83 17.30
N TYR A 42 7.41 35.99 16.44
CA TYR A 42 7.14 36.07 15.00
C TYR A 42 5.74 35.53 14.67
N SER A 43 5.04 36.22 13.78
CA SER A 43 3.77 35.73 13.24
C SER A 43 3.98 34.52 12.32
N SER A 44 2.95 33.67 12.18
CA SER A 44 3.01 32.53 11.25
C SER A 44 3.30 32.96 9.80
N THR A 45 2.89 34.18 9.42
CA THR A 45 3.15 34.74 8.08
C THR A 45 4.62 35.11 7.89
N GLU A 46 5.27 35.68 8.90
CA GLU A 46 6.70 36.00 8.84
C GLU A 46 7.56 34.74 8.79
N VAL A 47 7.26 33.76 9.65
CA VAL A 47 7.96 32.46 9.65
C VAL A 47 7.78 31.75 8.31
N ALA A 48 6.57 31.76 7.75
CA ALA A 48 6.29 31.20 6.45
C ALA A 48 7.14 31.86 5.34
N LYS A 49 7.27 33.19 5.35
CA LYS A 49 8.14 33.93 4.41
C LYS A 49 9.62 33.58 4.58
N LEU A 50 10.09 33.43 5.82
CA LEU A 50 11.46 33.02 6.10
C LEU A 50 11.76 31.62 5.56
N PHE A 51 10.84 30.67 5.75
CA PHE A 51 11.05 29.28 5.36
C PHE A 51 10.63 28.95 3.92
N GLY A 52 9.86 29.81 3.26
CA GLY A 52 9.25 29.52 1.95
C GLY A 52 8.08 28.54 2.04
N HIS A 53 7.30 28.60 3.12
CA HIS A 53 6.05 27.84 3.30
C HIS A 53 4.83 28.75 3.15
N SER A 54 3.64 28.15 3.15
CA SER A 54 2.40 28.92 3.33
C SER A 54 2.19 29.26 4.81
N PRO A 55 1.55 30.40 5.15
CA PRO A 55 1.20 30.73 6.55
C PRO A 55 0.37 29.62 7.22
N ARG A 56 -0.52 28.98 6.44
CA ARG A 56 -1.36 27.87 6.90
C ARG A 56 -0.54 26.65 7.32
N THR A 57 0.57 26.37 6.64
CA THR A 57 1.49 25.28 7.00
C THR A 57 2.08 25.51 8.39
N VAL A 58 2.53 26.73 8.68
CA VAL A 58 3.10 27.09 9.98
C VAL A 58 2.03 27.06 11.07
N GLN A 59 0.83 27.58 10.80
CA GLN A 59 -0.31 27.47 11.71
C GLN A 59 -0.62 26.01 12.05
N TYR A 60 -0.57 25.10 11.08
CA TYR A 60 -0.76 23.67 11.34
C TYR A 60 0.33 23.03 12.19
N TRP A 61 1.56 23.54 12.15
CA TRP A 61 2.61 23.08 13.07
C TRP A 61 2.32 23.57 14.48
N VAL A 62 1.99 24.86 14.63
CA VAL A 62 1.64 25.46 15.93
C VAL A 62 0.44 24.74 16.55
N HIS A 63 -0.67 24.58 15.82
CA HIS A 63 -1.85 23.88 16.36
C HIS A 63 -1.56 22.44 16.76
N ARG A 64 -0.75 21.70 15.98
CA ARG A 64 -0.38 20.33 16.35
C ARG A 64 0.54 20.28 17.57
N PHE A 65 1.44 21.25 17.70
CA PHE A 65 2.27 21.40 18.88
C PHE A 65 1.42 21.71 20.12
N GLU A 66 0.48 22.66 20.04
CA GLU A 66 -0.42 22.98 21.16
C GLU A 66 -1.31 21.78 21.55
N GLN A 67 -1.74 20.96 20.58
CA GLN A 67 -2.61 19.80 20.82
C GLN A 67 -1.88 18.56 21.34
N SER A 68 -0.62 18.35 20.96
CA SER A 68 0.08 17.06 21.17
C SER A 68 1.57 17.21 21.51
N GLY A 69 2.02 18.43 21.82
CA GLY A 69 3.41 18.75 22.13
C GLY A 69 4.36 18.37 20.99
N PHE A 70 5.56 17.93 21.36
CA PHE A 70 6.59 17.49 20.43
C PHE A 70 6.15 16.32 19.52
N ALA A 71 5.27 15.44 19.99
CA ALA A 71 4.74 14.34 19.19
C ALA A 71 3.91 14.84 17.99
N GLY A 72 3.24 16.00 18.12
CA GLY A 72 2.46 16.62 17.04
C GLY A 72 3.31 17.09 15.84
N LEU A 73 4.63 17.27 16.03
CA LEU A 73 5.55 17.69 14.99
C LEU A 73 6.19 16.53 14.24
N GLN A 74 6.17 15.32 14.82
CA GLN A 74 6.73 14.14 14.17
C GLN A 74 6.00 13.81 12.87
N GLU A 75 6.73 13.24 11.91
CA GLU A 75 6.09 12.77 10.69
C GLU A 75 5.33 11.48 11.01
N ILE A 76 4.03 11.48 10.73
CA ILE A 76 3.18 10.31 10.92
C ILE A 76 3.06 9.62 9.58
N GLN A 77 3.47 8.34 9.53
CA GLN A 77 3.16 7.46 8.41
C GLN A 77 1.65 7.47 8.19
N ARG A 78 1.19 8.13 7.13
CA ARG A 78 -0.23 8.15 6.80
C ARG A 78 -0.57 6.76 6.29
N PRO A 79 -1.46 6.00 6.97
CA PRO A 79 -1.96 4.78 6.37
C PRO A 79 -2.55 5.19 5.02
N GLY A 80 -2.07 4.58 3.95
CA GLY A 80 -2.59 4.84 2.61
C GLY A 80 -4.09 4.56 2.52
N ARG A 81 -4.66 4.55 1.31
CA ARG A 81 -6.08 4.21 1.13
C ARG A 81 -6.43 2.94 1.93
N PRO A 82 -7.42 3.00 2.85
CA PRO A 82 -7.81 1.84 3.64
C PRO A 82 -8.07 0.65 2.72
N THR A 83 -7.45 -0.49 3.02
CA THR A 83 -7.72 -1.71 2.27
C THR A 83 -9.17 -2.11 2.50
N VAL A 84 -9.90 -2.41 1.42
CA VAL A 84 -11.32 -2.85 1.49
C VAL A 84 -11.49 -4.11 2.36
N LEU A 85 -10.40 -4.85 2.57
CA LEU A 85 -10.33 -5.98 3.47
C LEU A 85 -9.58 -5.55 4.72
N ASP A 86 -10.24 -5.68 5.87
CA ASP A 86 -9.57 -5.64 7.16
C ASP A 86 -8.53 -6.78 7.24
N SER A 87 -7.47 -6.55 8.01
CA SER A 87 -6.39 -7.50 8.25
C SER A 87 -6.88 -8.88 8.74
N GLY A 88 -7.94 -8.91 9.55
CA GLY A 88 -8.56 -10.14 10.02
C GLY A 88 -9.25 -10.92 8.90
N ILE A 89 -10.00 -10.21 8.05
CA ILE A 89 -10.69 -10.79 6.89
C ILE A 89 -9.65 -11.33 5.89
N GLN A 90 -8.59 -10.57 5.60
CA GLN A 90 -7.55 -10.99 4.67
C GLN A 90 -6.87 -12.31 5.10
N LYS A 91 -6.62 -12.50 6.41
CA LYS A 91 -6.09 -13.76 6.95
C LYS A 91 -7.07 -14.92 6.79
N ARG A 92 -8.37 -14.69 7.03
CA ARG A 92 -9.42 -15.71 6.85
C ARG A 92 -9.54 -16.13 5.39
N VAL A 93 -9.68 -15.16 4.49
CA VAL A 93 -9.71 -15.38 3.03
C VAL A 93 -8.48 -16.15 2.56
N GLY A 94 -7.29 -15.80 3.06
CA GLY A 94 -6.07 -16.55 2.74
C GLY A 94 -6.12 -18.02 3.19
N ARG A 95 -6.79 -18.36 4.30
CA ARG A 95 -6.99 -19.75 4.73
C ARG A 95 -7.99 -20.47 3.84
N ASP A 96 -9.10 -19.82 3.51
CA ASP A 96 -10.17 -20.39 2.68
C ASP A 96 -9.66 -20.67 1.26
N LEU A 97 -8.86 -19.76 0.68
CA LEU A 97 -8.24 -19.92 -0.63
C LEU A 97 -7.23 -21.08 -0.73
N ARG A 98 -6.72 -21.59 0.41
CA ARG A 98 -5.86 -22.79 0.44
C ARG A 98 -6.65 -24.09 0.47
N ARG A 99 -7.95 -24.04 0.77
CA ARG A 99 -8.88 -25.19 0.69
C ARG A 99 -9.45 -25.30 -0.72
N SER A 100 -9.97 -26.49 -1.07
CA SER A 100 -10.75 -26.63 -2.29
C SER A 100 -12.07 -25.89 -2.12
N PRO A 101 -12.60 -25.17 -3.13
CA PRO A 101 -13.91 -24.55 -3.02
C PRO A 101 -15.03 -25.56 -2.71
N ARG A 102 -14.86 -26.84 -3.10
CA ARG A 102 -15.78 -27.92 -2.74
C ARG A 102 -15.88 -28.16 -1.24
N ASP A 103 -14.76 -28.03 -0.53
CA ASP A 103 -14.72 -28.19 0.94
C ASP A 103 -15.52 -27.08 1.64
N LEU A 104 -15.82 -26.01 0.92
CA LEU A 104 -16.61 -24.87 1.38
C LEU A 104 -18.03 -24.86 0.80
N GLY A 105 -18.45 -25.95 0.14
CA GLY A 105 -19.80 -26.11 -0.41
C GLY A 105 -20.01 -25.55 -1.82
N TYR A 106 -18.95 -25.16 -2.54
CA TYR A 106 -19.07 -24.69 -3.92
C TYR A 106 -18.99 -25.83 -4.94
N SER A 107 -19.64 -25.66 -6.09
CA SER A 107 -19.64 -26.66 -7.17
C SER A 107 -18.33 -26.69 -7.97
N GLN A 108 -17.58 -25.58 -7.97
CA GLN A 108 -16.31 -25.45 -8.69
C GLN A 108 -15.14 -26.13 -7.95
N ASN A 109 -14.18 -26.66 -8.72
CA ASN A 109 -12.98 -27.29 -8.17
C ASN A 109 -11.83 -26.31 -7.91
N LEU A 110 -11.87 -25.13 -8.53
CA LEU A 110 -10.81 -24.13 -8.48
C LEU A 110 -11.40 -22.77 -8.16
N TRP A 111 -10.62 -22.00 -7.42
CA TRP A 111 -10.88 -20.60 -7.18
C TRP A 111 -10.71 -19.80 -8.46
N ASP A 112 -11.72 -18.99 -8.77
CA ASP A 112 -11.63 -17.93 -9.77
C ASP A 112 -12.08 -16.59 -9.17
N GLY A 113 -11.93 -15.50 -9.93
CA GLY A 113 -12.25 -14.16 -9.44
C GLY A 113 -13.76 -13.95 -9.17
N LYS A 114 -14.65 -14.68 -9.85
CA LYS A 114 -16.10 -14.57 -9.65
C LYS A 114 -16.51 -15.30 -8.37
N LEU A 115 -15.96 -16.50 -8.18
CA LEU A 115 -16.18 -17.32 -7.00
C LEU A 115 -15.63 -16.64 -5.74
N LEU A 116 -14.45 -16.03 -5.82
CA LEU A 116 -13.90 -15.27 -4.70
C LEU A 116 -14.76 -14.03 -4.37
N SER A 117 -15.25 -13.30 -5.38
CA SER A 117 -16.17 -12.18 -5.17
C SER A 117 -17.45 -12.63 -4.47
N HIS A 118 -18.05 -13.74 -4.92
CA HIS A 118 -19.22 -14.34 -4.30
C HIS A 118 -18.95 -14.82 -2.86
N HIS A 119 -17.82 -15.49 -2.64
CA HIS A 119 -17.42 -15.96 -1.32
C HIS A 119 -17.22 -14.81 -0.33
N LEU A 120 -16.58 -13.72 -0.76
CA LEU A 120 -16.38 -12.52 0.05
C LEU A 120 -17.72 -11.86 0.45
N SER A 121 -18.66 -11.80 -0.49
CA SER A 121 -20.00 -11.27 -0.25
C SER A 121 -20.76 -12.14 0.76
N GLN A 122 -20.77 -13.47 0.57
CA GLN A 122 -21.54 -14.41 1.40
C GLN A 122 -20.96 -14.61 2.81
N GLN A 123 -19.64 -14.75 2.95
CA GLN A 123 -19.01 -15.10 4.23
C GLN A 123 -18.57 -13.89 5.06
N PHE A 124 -18.38 -12.73 4.41
CA PHE A 124 -17.81 -11.55 5.05
C PHE A 124 -18.61 -10.26 4.78
N GLY A 125 -19.66 -10.30 3.97
CA GLY A 125 -20.46 -9.11 3.62
C GLY A 125 -19.69 -8.07 2.78
N VAL A 126 -18.56 -8.45 2.18
CA VAL A 126 -17.69 -7.51 1.44
C VAL A 126 -17.89 -7.66 -0.06
N ASN A 127 -18.38 -6.59 -0.70
CA ASN A 127 -18.57 -6.56 -2.15
C ASN A 127 -17.30 -6.05 -2.86
N ILE A 128 -16.56 -6.99 -3.45
CA ILE A 128 -15.34 -6.69 -4.22
C ILE A 128 -15.52 -7.09 -5.68
N GLY A 129 -15.20 -6.19 -6.60
CA GLY A 129 -15.25 -6.47 -8.03
C GLY A 129 -14.25 -7.57 -8.45
N VAL A 130 -14.59 -8.32 -9.50
CA VAL A 130 -13.80 -9.48 -9.99
C VAL A 130 -12.33 -9.13 -10.26
N ARG A 131 -12.04 -7.96 -10.84
CA ARG A 131 -10.64 -7.52 -11.09
C ARG A 131 -9.85 -7.33 -9.80
N GLN A 132 -10.48 -6.83 -8.74
CA GLN A 132 -9.83 -6.67 -7.44
C GLN A 132 -9.64 -8.01 -6.75
N CYS A 133 -10.58 -8.96 -6.90
CA CYS A 133 -10.39 -10.34 -6.46
C CYS A 133 -9.21 -11.03 -7.18
N GLN A 134 -9.03 -10.77 -8.49
CA GLN A 134 -7.88 -11.26 -9.23
C GLN A 134 -6.55 -10.68 -8.71
N ARG A 135 -6.52 -9.37 -8.41
CA ARG A 135 -5.36 -8.74 -7.74
C ARG A 135 -5.09 -9.34 -6.37
N LEU A 136 -6.13 -9.68 -5.62
CA LEU A 136 -6.00 -10.28 -4.30
C LEU A 136 -5.31 -11.65 -4.34
N PHE A 137 -5.60 -12.48 -5.36
CA PHE A 137 -4.85 -13.74 -5.56
C PHE A 137 -3.34 -13.49 -5.67
N HIS A 138 -2.94 -12.49 -6.46
CA HIS A 138 -1.53 -12.16 -6.62
C HIS A 138 -0.90 -11.61 -5.33
N GLN A 139 -1.60 -10.74 -4.61
CA GLN A 139 -1.14 -10.20 -3.31
C GLN A 139 -0.95 -11.30 -2.25
N LEU A 140 -1.80 -12.33 -2.28
CA LEU A 140 -1.72 -13.47 -1.36
C LEU A 140 -0.77 -14.59 -1.86
N GLY A 141 -0.04 -14.37 -2.95
CA GLY A 141 0.97 -15.30 -3.46
C GLY A 141 0.43 -16.46 -4.31
N PHE A 142 -0.85 -16.44 -4.70
CA PHE A 142 -1.43 -17.47 -5.55
C PHE A 142 -1.07 -17.26 -7.02
N ARG A 143 -0.85 -18.36 -7.74
CA ARG A 143 -0.62 -18.36 -9.19
C ARG A 143 -1.82 -18.94 -9.91
N ARG A 144 -2.17 -18.34 -11.06
CA ARG A 144 -3.23 -18.84 -11.93
C ARG A 144 -2.86 -20.23 -12.45
N ARG A 145 -3.70 -21.23 -12.16
CA ARG A 145 -3.61 -22.56 -12.76
C ARG A 145 -4.71 -22.72 -13.80
N LYS A 146 -4.35 -23.20 -15.00
CA LYS A 146 -5.31 -23.58 -16.04
C LYS A 146 -5.48 -25.09 -15.98
N PRO A 147 -6.72 -25.62 -15.83
CA PRO A 147 -6.96 -27.05 -15.97
C PRO A 147 -6.45 -27.54 -17.32
N ARG A 148 -5.80 -28.70 -17.37
CA ARG A 148 -5.48 -29.36 -18.64
C ARG A 148 -6.81 -29.83 -19.24
N PRO A 149 -7.18 -29.38 -20.45
CA PRO A 149 -8.42 -29.81 -21.07
C PRO A 149 -8.33 -31.32 -21.34
N VAL A 150 -9.35 -32.05 -20.91
CA VAL A 150 -9.55 -33.47 -21.24
C VAL A 150 -10.54 -33.52 -22.39
N ILE A 151 -10.17 -34.17 -23.49
CA ILE A 151 -11.05 -34.34 -24.66
C ILE A 151 -12.23 -35.23 -24.23
N ALA A 152 -13.46 -34.73 -24.32
CA ALA A 152 -14.66 -35.42 -23.83
C ALA A 152 -14.93 -36.76 -24.54
N GLN A 153 -14.41 -36.95 -25.75
CA GLN A 153 -14.55 -38.17 -26.56
C GLN A 153 -13.30 -39.07 -26.52
N ALA A 154 -12.35 -38.82 -25.62
CA ALA A 154 -11.19 -39.69 -25.50
C ALA A 154 -11.58 -41.06 -24.93
N ASP A 155 -11.37 -42.12 -25.72
CA ASP A 155 -11.52 -43.50 -25.26
C ASP A 155 -10.51 -43.80 -24.12
N PRO A 156 -10.99 -44.09 -22.89
CA PRO A 156 -10.13 -44.41 -21.75
C PRO A 156 -9.24 -45.63 -21.97
N VAL A 157 -9.69 -46.58 -22.81
CA VAL A 157 -8.97 -47.82 -23.12
C VAL A 157 -7.81 -47.53 -24.08
N ALA A 158 -8.06 -46.77 -25.15
CA ALA A 158 -7.02 -46.32 -26.07
C ALA A 158 -5.92 -45.48 -25.38
N GLN A 159 -6.29 -44.60 -24.44
CA GLN A 159 -5.31 -43.82 -23.67
C GLN A 159 -4.43 -44.68 -22.75
N ARG A 160 -4.98 -45.75 -22.16
CA ARG A 160 -4.21 -46.68 -21.31
C ARG A 160 -3.23 -47.51 -22.13
N ASN A 161 -3.64 -47.95 -23.33
CA ASN A 161 -2.78 -48.72 -24.23
C ASN A 161 -1.62 -47.88 -24.78
N PHE A 162 -1.87 -46.62 -25.17
CA PHE A 162 -0.81 -45.72 -25.63
C PHE A 162 0.25 -45.42 -24.54
N LYS A 163 -0.15 -45.36 -23.26
CA LYS A 163 0.79 -45.17 -22.14
C LYS A 163 1.65 -46.41 -21.84
N LYS A 164 1.23 -47.62 -22.22
CA LYS A 164 1.97 -48.87 -22.00
C LYS A 164 2.94 -49.20 -23.13
N THR A 165 2.68 -48.74 -24.36
CA THR A 165 3.55 -48.97 -25.52
C THR A 165 4.44 -47.76 -25.81
N ALA A 166 5.16 -47.26 -24.80
CA ALA A 166 6.31 -46.42 -25.07
C ALA A 166 7.49 -47.37 -25.30
N VAL A 167 7.83 -47.62 -26.57
CA VAL A 167 9.10 -48.28 -26.91
C VAL A 167 10.21 -47.38 -26.36
N SER A 168 10.93 -47.89 -25.35
CA SER A 168 12.19 -47.30 -24.92
C SER A 168 13.10 -47.29 -26.14
N GLY A 169 13.51 -46.10 -26.57
CA GLY A 169 14.40 -45.94 -27.72
C GLY A 169 15.67 -46.78 -27.58
N ALA A 170 16.04 -47.44 -28.67
CA ALA A 170 17.40 -47.87 -28.96
C ALA A 170 17.98 -46.92 -30.01
#